data_AF-A0A2V7U296-F1
#
_entry.id   AF-A0A2V7U296-F1
#
_cell.length_a   1.000
_cell.length_b   1.000
_cell.length_c   1.000
_cell.angle_alpha   90.00
_cell.angle_beta   90.00
_cell.angle_gamma   90.00
#
_symmetry.space_group_name_H-M   'P 1'
#
loop_
_entity.id
_entity.type
_entity.pdbx_description
1 polymer ?
#
loop_
_entity_poly.entity_id
_entity_poly.type
_entity_poly.pdbx_seq_one_letter_code
_entity_poly.pdbx_strand_id
1 'polypeptide(L)'
;MLREAAHLAQSVVSEEDEQRAYESLLQRHPAATGLPEADLRRLVRRQAAILKYVEFRFRPQVQVADAAVREAYEKRYGSQADAPPFEASAGEIRRQLADRDLDERIEAWIKDLRAGAQIRYNP
;
A
#
# COMPACT_ATOMS: atom_id res chain seq x y z
N MET A 1 5.75 -18.51 13.44
CA MET A 1 5.64 -17.38 14.40
C MET A 1 6.97 -16.66 14.64
N LEU A 2 8.10 -17.33 14.90
CA LEU A 2 9.35 -16.62 15.26
C LEU A 2 10.05 -15.83 14.12
N ARG A 3 9.84 -16.19 12.84
CA ARG A 3 10.44 -15.44 11.70
C ARG A 3 9.82 -14.06 11.48
N GLU A 4 8.53 -13.88 11.74
CA GLU A 4 7.86 -12.58 11.54
C GLU A 4 8.29 -11.53 12.58
N ALA A 5 8.63 -11.97 13.79
CA ALA A 5 9.04 -11.08 14.89
C ALA A 5 10.40 -10.40 14.65
N ALA A 6 11.33 -11.06 13.97
CA ALA A 6 12.66 -10.52 13.70
C ALA A 6 12.66 -9.40 12.63
N HIS A 7 11.61 -9.32 11.80
CA HIS A 7 11.48 -8.34 10.72
C HIS A 7 10.69 -7.08 11.13
N LEU A 8 10.06 -7.07 12.30
CA LEU A 8 9.36 -5.89 12.86
C LEU A 8 10.30 -4.68 13.07
N ALA A 9 11.60 -4.93 13.26
CA ALA A 9 12.62 -3.89 13.41
C ALA A 9 12.81 -3.03 12.14
N GLN A 10 12.55 -3.58 10.96
CA GLN A 10 12.64 -2.84 9.69
C GLN A 10 11.34 -2.06 9.38
N SER A 11 10.22 -2.44 9.99
CA SER A 11 8.95 -1.70 9.94
C SER A 11 8.82 -0.60 10.99
N VAL A 12 9.89 -0.32 11.75
CA VAL A 12 9.86 0.76 12.74
C VAL A 12 9.62 2.08 12.02
N VAL A 13 8.56 2.77 12.43
CA VAL A 13 8.28 4.15 12.02
C VAL A 13 9.33 5.01 12.69
N SER A 14 10.21 5.61 11.89
CA SER A 14 11.17 6.58 12.40
C SER A 14 10.47 7.87 12.80
N GLU A 15 11.12 8.71 13.60
CA GLU A 15 10.57 10.03 13.92
C GLU A 15 10.37 10.89 12.67
N GLU A 16 11.24 10.75 11.66
CA GLU A 16 11.11 11.41 10.36
C GLU A 16 9.87 10.93 9.59
N ASP A 17 9.57 9.62 9.62
CA ASP A 17 8.36 9.08 9.00
C ASP A 17 7.09 9.56 9.72
N GLU A 18 7.13 9.58 11.05
CA GLU A 18 6.04 10.09 11.87
C GLU A 18 5.79 11.58 11.58
N GLN A 19 6.85 12.38 11.49
CA GLN A 19 6.77 13.81 11.20
C GLN A 19 6.21 14.07 9.80
N ARG A 20 6.71 13.38 8.78
CA ARG A 20 6.18 13.48 7.40
C ARG A 20 4.70 13.08 7.33
N ALA A 21 4.31 12.01 8.03
CA ALA A 21 2.93 11.56 8.06
C ALA A 21 2.01 12.56 8.79
N TYR A 22 2.51 13.17 9.88
CA TYR A 22 1.81 14.22 10.62
C TYR A 22 1.57 15.47 9.76
N GLU A 23 2.62 15.96 9.07
CA GLU A 23 2.50 17.09 8.15
C GLU A 23 1.53 16.81 7.00
N SER A 24 1.61 15.61 6.42
CA SER A 24 0.68 15.19 5.37
C SER A 24 -0.78 15.13 5.87
N LEU A 25 -1.00 14.68 7.11
CA LEU A 25 -2.33 14.68 7.72
C LEU A 25 -2.89 16.10 7.83
N LEU A 26 -2.11 17.05 8.36
CA LEU A 26 -2.55 18.44 8.51
C LEU A 26 -2.80 19.13 7.17
N GLN A 27 -1.97 18.83 6.17
CA GLN A 27 -2.16 19.37 4.82
C GLN A 27 -3.47 18.89 4.19
N ARG A 28 -3.83 17.61 4.38
CA ARG A 28 -5.08 17.02 3.85
C ARG A 28 -6.30 17.40 4.69
N HIS A 29 -6.11 17.60 5.98
CA HIS A 29 -7.17 17.90 6.94
C HIS A 29 -6.78 19.07 7.85
N PRO A 30 -6.82 20.33 7.36
CA PRO A 30 -6.42 21.50 8.15
C PRO A 30 -7.21 21.66 9.45
N ALA A 31 -8.47 21.22 9.48
CA ALA A 31 -9.33 21.21 10.67
C ALA A 31 -8.81 20.31 11.79
N ALA A 32 -7.93 19.35 11.50
CA ALA A 32 -7.31 18.49 12.51
C ALA A 32 -6.41 19.29 13.47
N THR A 33 -5.99 20.51 13.13
CA THR A 33 -5.18 21.40 14.00
C THR A 33 -5.87 21.69 15.34
N GLY A 34 -7.19 21.59 15.42
CA GLY A 34 -7.95 21.74 16.68
C GLY A 34 -7.93 20.52 17.59
N LEU A 35 -7.36 19.39 17.16
CA LEU A 35 -7.26 18.15 17.94
C LEU A 35 -5.93 18.09 18.73
N PRO A 36 -5.86 17.32 19.83
CA PRO A 36 -4.62 17.15 20.57
C PRO A 36 -3.51 16.55 19.68
N GLU A 37 -2.38 17.27 19.56
CA GLU A 37 -1.25 16.82 18.72
C GLU A 37 -0.76 15.42 19.07
N ALA A 38 -0.70 15.08 20.37
CA ALA A 38 -0.28 13.75 20.83
C ALA A 38 -1.21 12.62 20.31
N ASP A 39 -2.49 12.91 20.11
CA ASP A 39 -3.46 11.96 19.57
C ASP A 39 -3.28 11.79 18.07
N LEU A 40 -3.05 12.89 17.35
CA LEU A 40 -2.75 12.88 15.92
C LEU A 40 -1.45 12.13 15.63
N ARG A 41 -0.38 12.41 16.39
CA ARG A 41 0.91 11.71 16.30
C ARG A 41 0.76 10.22 16.54
N ARG A 42 0.04 9.82 17.59
CA ARG A 42 -0.27 8.42 17.88
C ARG A 42 -1.05 7.76 16.73
N LEU A 43 -2.00 8.46 16.13
CA LEU A 43 -2.77 7.98 14.99
C LEU A 43 -1.87 7.76 13.75
N VAL A 44 -1.11 8.78 13.34
CA VAL A 44 -0.27 8.69 12.13
C VAL A 44 0.85 7.67 12.30
N ARG A 45 1.41 7.53 13.50
CA ARG A 45 2.41 6.50 13.78
C ARG A 45 1.85 5.09 13.59
N ARG A 46 0.63 4.83 14.07
CA ARG A 46 -0.05 3.54 13.86
C ARG A 46 -0.32 3.29 12.38
N GLN A 47 -0.81 4.29 11.66
CA GLN A 47 -1.07 4.17 10.22
C GLN A 47 0.21 3.93 9.42
N ALA A 48 1.28 4.69 9.69
CA ALA A 48 2.57 4.53 9.05
C ALA A 48 3.16 3.13 9.33
N ALA A 49 2.99 2.60 10.53
CA ALA A 49 3.44 1.25 10.88
C ALA A 49 2.71 0.18 10.04
N ILE A 50 1.39 0.31 9.89
CA ILE A 50 0.59 -0.60 9.06
C ILE A 50 1.04 -0.54 7.60
N LEU A 51 1.17 0.67 7.05
CA LEU A 51 1.57 0.86 5.65
C LEU A 51 2.98 0.29 5.40
N LYS A 52 3.95 0.59 6.26
CA LYS A 52 5.31 0.05 6.17
C LYS A 52 5.33 -1.47 6.24
N TYR A 53 4.53 -2.07 7.13
CA TYR A 53 4.44 -3.52 7.24
C TYR A 53 3.86 -4.15 5.97
N VAL A 54 2.79 -3.56 5.42
CA VAL A 54 2.17 -4.00 4.16
C VAL A 54 3.18 -3.92 3.01
N GLU A 55 3.85 -2.77 2.85
CA GLU A 55 4.88 -2.62 1.82
C GLU A 55 6.01 -3.63 1.98
N PHE A 56 6.57 -3.77 3.18
CA PHE A 56 7.62 -4.74 3.45
C PHE A 56 7.19 -6.18 3.11
N ARG A 57 5.96 -6.56 3.49
CA ARG A 57 5.47 -7.93 3.34
C ARG A 57 5.20 -8.27 1.88
N PHE A 58 4.54 -7.39 1.14
CA PHE A 58 3.96 -7.73 -0.16
C PHE A 58 4.77 -7.19 -1.34
N ARG A 59 5.43 -6.04 -1.20
CA ARG A 59 6.14 -5.40 -2.33
C ARG A 59 7.23 -6.26 -2.96
N PRO A 60 8.02 -7.07 -2.21
CA PRO A 60 8.97 -8.01 -2.81
C PRO A 60 8.32 -9.13 -3.64
N GLN A 61 7.03 -9.40 -3.42
CA GLN A 61 6.29 -10.46 -4.09
C GLN A 61 5.59 -9.98 -5.37
N VAL A 62 5.48 -8.66 -5.56
CA VAL A 62 4.86 -8.05 -6.73
C VAL A 62 5.89 -7.98 -7.86
N GLN A 63 5.64 -8.75 -8.93
CA GLN A 63 6.49 -8.76 -10.12
C GLN A 63 5.62 -8.64 -11.36
N VAL A 64 5.82 -7.56 -12.12
CA VAL A 64 5.09 -7.33 -13.37
C VAL A 64 6.01 -7.65 -14.54
N ALA A 65 5.71 -8.77 -15.21
CA ALA A 65 6.43 -9.18 -16.40
C ALA A 65 6.11 -8.27 -17.60
N ASP A 66 7.09 -8.06 -18.48
CA ASP A 66 6.92 -7.22 -19.68
C ASP A 66 5.82 -7.71 -20.61
N ALA A 67 5.61 -9.04 -20.69
CA ALA A 67 4.52 -9.63 -21.45
C ALA A 67 3.14 -9.15 -20.94
N ALA A 68 2.96 -9.08 -19.61
CA ALA A 68 1.71 -8.59 -19.01
C ALA A 68 1.48 -7.10 -19.31
N VAL A 69 2.54 -6.29 -19.38
CA VAL A 69 2.45 -4.86 -19.76
C VAL A 69 2.01 -4.72 -21.21
N ARG A 70 2.55 -5.53 -22.12
CA ARG A 70 2.17 -5.55 -23.55
C ARG A 70 0.72 -5.98 -23.74
N GLU A 71 0.32 -7.07 -23.10
CA GLU A 71 -1.06 -7.55 -23.14
C GLU A 71 -2.04 -6.49 -22.60
N ALA A 72 -1.70 -5.84 -21.49
CA ALA A 72 -2.52 -4.77 -20.93
C ALA A 72 -2.62 -3.55 -21.85
N TYR A 73 -1.53 -3.19 -22.54
CA TYR A 73 -1.52 -2.13 -23.54
C TYR A 73 -2.41 -2.48 -24.74
N GLU A 74 -2.26 -3.69 -25.30
CA GLU A 74 -3.09 -4.17 -26.41
C GLU A 74 -4.56 -4.24 -26.03
N LYS A 75 -4.88 -4.69 -24.81
CA LYS A 75 -6.26 -4.71 -24.30
C LYS A 75 -6.84 -3.30 -24.15
N ARG A 76 -6.02 -2.30 -23.80
CA ARG A 76 -6.44 -0.91 -23.62
C ARG A 76 -6.59 -0.15 -24.94
N TYR A 77 -5.73 -0.44 -25.93
CA TYR A 77 -5.56 0.40 -27.12
C TYR A 77 -5.63 -0.32 -28.46
N GLY A 78 -5.75 -1.66 -28.50
CA GLY A 78 -5.43 -2.54 -29.65
C GLY A 78 -6.13 -2.28 -30.99
N SER A 79 -7.04 -1.32 -31.06
CA SER A 79 -7.65 -0.87 -32.32
C SER A 79 -7.95 0.63 -32.35
N GLN A 80 -7.35 1.43 -31.46
CA GLN A 80 -7.52 2.88 -31.43
C GLN A 80 -6.52 3.57 -32.37
N ALA A 81 -7.03 4.39 -33.29
CA ALA A 81 -6.20 5.15 -34.22
C ALA A 81 -5.28 6.17 -33.52
N ASP A 82 -5.71 6.69 -32.36
CA ASP A 82 -4.99 7.68 -31.56
C ASP A 82 -4.28 7.06 -30.34
N ALA A 83 -3.91 5.78 -30.42
CA ALA A 83 -3.20 5.12 -29.33
C ALA A 83 -1.81 5.78 -29.07
N PRO A 84 -1.51 6.19 -27.82
CA PRO A 84 -0.18 6.68 -27.48
C PRO A 84 0.85 5.55 -27.64
N PRO A 85 2.11 5.83 -28.04
CA PRO A 85 3.12 4.77 -28.21
C PRO A 85 3.29 3.91 -26.95
N PHE A 86 3.55 2.62 -27.13
CA PHE A 86 3.75 1.68 -26.02
C PHE A 86 4.74 2.20 -24.97
N GLU A 87 5.90 2.70 -25.40
CA GLU A 87 6.92 3.23 -24.49
C GLU A 87 6.43 4.40 -23.63
N ALA A 88 5.51 5.22 -24.15
CA ALA A 88 4.92 6.33 -23.41
C ALA A 88 3.93 5.86 -22.33
N SER A 89 3.29 4.71 -22.53
CA SER A 89 2.30 4.16 -21.60
C SER A 89 2.82 3.03 -20.71
N ALA A 90 3.91 2.35 -21.09
CA ALA A 90 4.40 1.14 -20.42
C ALA A 90 4.72 1.37 -18.93
N GLY A 91 5.26 2.54 -18.59
CA GLY A 91 5.55 2.90 -17.20
C GLY A 91 4.29 3.08 -16.34
N GLU A 92 3.23 3.69 -16.88
CA GLU A 92 1.95 3.81 -16.18
C GLU A 92 1.26 2.46 -16.04
N ILE A 93 1.19 1.69 -17.12
CA ILE A 93 0.55 0.38 -17.14
C ILE A 93 1.24 -0.56 -16.14
N ARG A 94 2.58 -0.58 -16.12
CA ARG A 94 3.33 -1.41 -15.17
C ARG A 94 3.03 -1.03 -13.72
N ARG A 95 2.93 0.27 -13.41
CA ARG A 95 2.54 0.74 -12.07
C ARG A 95 1.13 0.28 -11.71
N GLN A 96 0.16 0.46 -12.60
CA GLN A 96 -1.23 0.03 -12.37
C GLN A 96 -1.35 -1.48 -12.16
N LEU A 97 -0.59 -2.29 -12.90
CA LEU A 97 -0.55 -3.73 -12.72
C LEU A 97 0.07 -4.11 -11.37
N ALA A 98 1.15 -3.44 -10.97
CA ALA A 98 1.80 -3.66 -9.68
C ALA A 98 0.89 -3.29 -8.50
N ASP A 99 0.21 -2.14 -8.59
CA ASP A 99 -0.72 -1.66 -7.56
C ASP A 99 -1.90 -2.64 -7.42
N ARG A 100 -2.44 -3.15 -8.54
CA ARG A 100 -3.51 -4.16 -8.51
C ARG A 100 -3.07 -5.48 -7.87
N ASP A 101 -1.90 -6.02 -8.25
CA ASP A 101 -1.39 -7.26 -7.66
C ASP A 101 -1.12 -7.08 -6.15
N LEU A 102 -0.64 -5.92 -5.74
CA LEU A 102 -0.47 -5.58 -4.33
C LEU A 102 -1.81 -5.60 -3.58
N ASP A 103 -2.83 -4.92 -4.10
CA ASP A 103 -4.17 -4.86 -3.50
C ASP A 103 -4.80 -6.25 -3.37
N GLU A 104 -4.75 -7.05 -4.43
CA GLU A 104 -5.30 -8.42 -4.44
C GLU A 104 -4.65 -9.31 -3.36
N ARG A 105 -3.33 -9.19 -3.16
CA ARG A 105 -2.60 -9.93 -2.11
C ARG A 105 -2.97 -9.48 -0.71
N ILE A 106 -3.15 -8.18 -0.50
CA ILE A 106 -3.57 -7.62 0.78
C ILE A 106 -4.97 -8.14 1.12
N GLU A 107 -5.89 -8.10 0.18
CA GLU A 107 -7.26 -8.59 0.37
C GLU A 107 -7.30 -10.09 0.70
N ALA A 108 -6.57 -10.90 -0.06
CA ALA A 108 -6.46 -12.34 0.20
C ALA A 108 -5.92 -12.61 1.61
N TRP A 109 -4.87 -11.90 2.01
CA TRP A 109 -4.30 -12.04 3.35
C TRP A 109 -5.26 -11.62 4.46
N ILE A 110 -5.98 -10.50 4.30
CA ILE A 110 -6.99 -10.04 5.26
C ILE A 110 -8.11 -11.08 5.39
N LYS A 111 -8.54 -11.68 4.28
CA LYS A 111 -9.57 -12.72 4.27
C LYS A 111 -9.12 -13.94 5.07
N ASP A 112 -7.89 -14.41 4.86
CA ASP A 112 -7.33 -15.54 5.59
C ASP A 112 -7.17 -15.24 7.08
N LEU A 113 -6.71 -14.04 7.44
CA LEU A 113 -6.61 -13.61 8.83
C LEU A 113 -7.97 -13.61 9.53
N ARG A 114 -9.03 -13.10 8.87
CA ARG A 114 -10.39 -13.11 9.44
C ARG A 114 -10.92 -14.53 9.61
N ALA A 115 -10.65 -15.42 8.66
CA ALA A 115 -11.07 -16.82 8.75
C ALA A 115 -10.39 -17.57 9.90
N GLY A 116 -9.11 -17.27 10.17
CA GLY A 116 -8.36 -17.88 11.27
C GLY A 116 -8.57 -17.23 12.64
N ALA A 117 -9.12 -16.02 12.71
CA ALA A 117 -9.29 -15.29 13.95
C ALA A 117 -10.54 -15.74 14.71
N GLN A 118 -10.37 -16.33 15.90
CA GLN A 118 -11.46 -16.54 16.85
C GLN A 118 -11.78 -15.23 17.58
N ILE A 119 -12.38 -14.26 16.89
CA ILE A 119 -12.81 -13.00 17.49
C ILE A 119 -14.05 -13.30 18.35
N ARG A 120 -13.88 -13.20 19.67
CA ARG A 120 -14.99 -13.28 20.64
C ARG A 120 -15.26 -11.88 21.18
N TYR A 121 -16.49 -11.42 21.05
CA TYR A 121 -16.92 -10.18 21.67
C TYR A 121 -17.12 -10.43 23.16
N ASN A 122 -16.43 -9.67 24.02
CA ASN A 122 -16.65 -9.72 25.45
C ASN A 122 -17.51 -8.50 25.83
N PRO A 123 -18.78 -8.70 26.21
CA PRO A 123 -19.71 -7.62 26.55
C PRO A 123 -19.35 -6.92 27.87
#